data_AF-A0A6B2XSV9-F1
#
_entry.id   AF-A0A6B2XSV9-F1
#
_cell.length_a   1.000
_cell.length_b   1.000
_cell.length_c   1.000
_cell.angle_alpha   90.00
_cell.angle_beta   90.00
_cell.angle_gamma   90.00
#
_symmetry.space_group_name_H-M   'P 1'
#
loop_
_entity.id
_entity.type
_entity.pdbx_description
1 polymer ?
#
loop_
_entity_poly.entity_id
_entity_poly.type
_entity_poly.pdbx_seq_one_letter_code
_entity_poly.pdbx_strand_id
1 'polypeptide(L)'
;VEAMVEAAKRGADPGLAIAVIPALLAARSVLRPVRDMRRAAQRLGSGRFDTRIEVRGSDELAGLARTFNETAGALEQSVDELREAEVRARRFASDVSHELRTPLAGMLAVTEVLDEEAERLDPDTAAALRLVSAETGKLAVLVEDLMEISRFDPRAAELHL
;
A
#
# COMPACT_ATOMS: atom_id res chain seq x y z
N VAL A 1 -44.75 -54.05 26.75
CA VAL A 1 -43.50 -53.26 26.87
C VAL A 1 -42.90 -52.99 25.49
N GLU A 2 -42.69 -54.01 24.64
CA GLU A 2 -42.17 -53.83 23.27
C GLU A 2 -43.01 -52.87 22.40
N ALA A 3 -44.35 -52.95 22.46
CA ALA A 3 -45.23 -52.04 21.72
C ALA A 3 -45.12 -50.56 22.14
N MET A 4 -44.77 -50.27 23.40
CA MET A 4 -44.53 -48.90 23.88
C MET A 4 -43.16 -48.37 23.47
N VAL A 5 -42.13 -49.22 23.47
CA VAL A 5 -40.78 -48.87 23.01
C VAL A 5 -40.80 -48.57 21.51
N GLU A 6 -41.59 -49.30 20.74
CA GLU A 6 -41.69 -49.12 19.29
C GLU A 6 -42.54 -47.93 18.86
N ALA A 7 -43.51 -47.53 19.69
CA ALA A 7 -44.23 -46.27 19.54
C ALA A 7 -43.35 -45.05 19.91
N ALA A 8 -42.51 -45.19 20.96
CA ALA A 8 -41.57 -44.16 21.37
C ALA A 8 -40.47 -43.92 20.32
N LYS A 9 -39.90 -44.98 19.72
CA LYS A 9 -38.92 -44.85 18.63
C LYS A 9 -39.51 -44.21 17.37
N ARG A 10 -40.72 -44.62 16.95
CA ARG A 10 -41.42 -44.03 15.78
C ARG A 10 -41.77 -42.54 15.95
N GLY A 11 -41.95 -42.06 17.19
CA GLY A 11 -42.17 -40.64 17.47
C GLY A 11 -40.88 -39.84 17.64
N ALA A 12 -39.81 -40.48 18.14
CA ALA A 12 -38.52 -39.83 18.38
C ALA A 12 -37.80 -39.45 17.07
N ASP A 13 -37.85 -40.31 16.05
CA ASP A 13 -37.17 -40.09 14.77
C ASP A 13 -37.66 -38.84 14.00
N PRO A 14 -38.99 -38.63 13.79
CA PRO A 14 -39.47 -37.42 13.13
C PRO A 14 -39.29 -36.16 13.98
N GLY A 15 -39.41 -36.25 15.31
CA GLY A 15 -39.17 -35.12 16.21
C GLY A 15 -37.72 -34.65 16.19
N LEU A 16 -36.77 -35.59 16.18
CA LEU A 16 -35.34 -35.29 16.04
C LEU A 16 -35.05 -34.67 14.67
N ALA A 17 -35.65 -35.18 13.60
CA ALA A 17 -35.50 -34.61 12.26
C ALA A 17 -36.01 -33.16 12.18
N ILE A 18 -37.15 -32.85 12.82
CA ILE A 18 -37.72 -31.50 12.88
C ILE A 18 -36.83 -30.51 13.62
N ALA A 19 -36.06 -30.95 14.62
CA ALA A 19 -35.10 -30.08 15.31
C ALA A 19 -33.76 -29.96 14.56
N VAL A 20 -33.21 -31.09 14.10
CA VAL A 20 -31.86 -31.17 13.54
C VAL A 20 -31.79 -30.57 12.13
N ILE A 21 -32.79 -30.81 11.28
CA ILE A 21 -32.75 -30.34 9.89
C ILE A 21 -32.75 -28.80 9.82
N PRO A 22 -33.68 -28.07 10.47
CA PRO A 22 -33.65 -26.61 10.48
C PRO A 22 -32.40 -26.05 11.16
N ALA A 23 -31.92 -26.68 12.24
CA ALA A 23 -30.68 -26.26 12.90
C ALA A 23 -29.47 -26.36 11.96
N LEU A 24 -29.36 -27.46 11.19
CA LEU A 24 -28.28 -27.61 10.20
C LEU A 24 -28.43 -26.65 9.02
N LEU A 25 -29.66 -26.34 8.59
CA LEU A 25 -29.92 -25.34 7.56
C LEU A 25 -29.55 -23.94 8.02
N ALA A 26 -29.98 -23.54 9.22
CA ALA A 26 -29.65 -22.26 9.85
C ALA A 26 -28.14 -22.13 10.11
N ALA A 27 -27.50 -23.19 10.61
CA ALA A 27 -26.04 -23.21 10.78
C ALA A 27 -25.33 -23.00 9.44
N ARG A 28 -25.81 -23.61 8.35
CA ARG A 28 -25.22 -23.42 7.02
C ARG A 28 -25.50 -22.04 6.44
N SER A 29 -26.68 -21.47 6.66
CA SER A 29 -27.05 -20.14 6.15
C SER A 29 -26.25 -19.01 6.81
N VAL A 30 -25.81 -19.19 8.07
CA VAL A 30 -25.01 -18.19 8.79
C VAL A 30 -23.51 -18.46 8.69
N LEU A 31 -23.07 -19.71 8.96
CA LEU A 31 -21.65 -20.02 9.10
C LEU A 31 -20.89 -19.94 7.78
N ARG A 32 -21.56 -20.23 6.65
CA ARG A 32 -20.93 -20.17 5.33
C ARG A 32 -20.61 -18.73 4.91
N PRO A 33 -21.56 -17.77 4.89
CA PRO A 33 -21.25 -16.37 4.62
C PRO A 33 -20.17 -15.81 5.54
N VAL A 34 -20.23 -16.06 6.85
CA VAL A 34 -19.22 -15.56 7.81
C VAL A 34 -17.80 -16.05 7.47
N ARG A 35 -17.65 -17.32 7.07
CA ARG A 35 -16.35 -17.85 6.63
C ARG A 35 -15.86 -17.19 5.34
N ASP A 36 -16.77 -16.90 4.42
CA ASP A 36 -16.44 -16.23 3.17
C ASP A 36 -16.02 -14.76 3.42
N MET A 37 -16.69 -14.06 4.36
CA MET A 37 -16.28 -12.74 4.82
C MET A 37 -14.89 -12.75 5.46
N ARG A 38 -14.61 -13.72 6.34
CA ARG A 38 -13.29 -13.88 6.96
C ARG A 38 -12.20 -14.04 5.90
N ARG A 39 -12.44 -14.89 4.90
CA ARG A 39 -11.49 -15.11 3.79
C ARG A 39 -11.31 -13.84 2.95
N ALA A 40 -12.40 -13.11 2.68
CA ALA A 40 -12.33 -11.87 1.95
C ALA A 40 -11.52 -10.80 2.70
N ALA A 41 -11.75 -10.65 4.00
CA ALA A 41 -10.97 -9.75 4.85
C ALA A 41 -9.49 -10.13 4.92
N GLN A 42 -9.17 -11.43 5.01
CA GLN A 42 -7.79 -11.91 4.95
C GLN A 42 -7.12 -11.59 3.60
N ARG A 43 -7.83 -11.75 2.48
CA ARG A 43 -7.32 -11.37 1.16
C ARG A 43 -7.10 -9.87 1.04
N LEU A 44 -8.05 -9.07 1.51
CA LEU A 44 -7.94 -7.61 1.53
C LEU A 44 -6.72 -7.17 2.35
N GLY A 45 -6.54 -7.73 3.55
CA GLY A 45 -5.38 -7.47 4.41
C GLY A 45 -4.04 -7.94 3.82
N SER A 46 -4.06 -8.88 2.86
CA SER A 46 -2.86 -9.30 2.12
C SER A 46 -2.56 -8.46 0.87
N GLY A 47 -3.28 -7.35 0.66
CA GLY A 47 -3.08 -6.43 -0.46
C GLY A 47 -3.95 -6.71 -1.71
N ARG A 48 -4.90 -7.65 -1.64
CA ARG A 48 -5.86 -7.91 -2.74
C ARG A 48 -7.09 -7.03 -2.61
N PHE A 49 -6.92 -5.74 -2.95
CA PHE A 49 -7.94 -4.69 -2.81
C PHE A 49 -9.13 -4.83 -3.76
N ASP A 50 -8.98 -5.61 -4.84
CA ASP A 50 -10.02 -6.00 -5.79
C ASP A 50 -11.04 -7.01 -5.20
N THR A 51 -10.78 -7.53 -4.00
CA THR A 51 -11.63 -8.54 -3.38
C THR A 51 -13.04 -8.00 -3.12
N ARG A 52 -14.06 -8.76 -3.55
CA ARG A 52 -15.48 -8.49 -3.29
C ARG A 52 -16.22 -9.70 -2.71
N ILE A 53 -17.33 -9.42 -2.02
CA ILE A 53 -18.25 -10.41 -1.47
C ILE A 53 -19.59 -10.29 -2.21
N GLU A 54 -20.13 -11.42 -2.65
CA GLU A 54 -21.47 -11.46 -3.24
C GLU A 54 -22.53 -11.14 -2.18
N VAL A 55 -23.35 -10.12 -2.43
CA VAL A 55 -24.44 -9.72 -1.53
C VAL A 55 -25.64 -10.61 -1.82
N ARG A 56 -26.03 -11.44 -0.84
CA ARG A 56 -27.21 -12.32 -0.94
C ARG A 56 -28.20 -12.00 0.16
N GLY A 57 -29.48 -11.90 -0.20
CA GLY A 57 -30.56 -11.61 0.74
C GLY A 57 -30.63 -10.13 1.15
N SER A 58 -31.40 -9.87 2.20
CA SER A 58 -31.72 -8.52 2.69
C SER A 58 -31.58 -8.38 4.21
N ASP A 59 -30.88 -9.32 4.84
CA ASP A 59 -30.65 -9.36 6.29
C ASP A 59 -29.37 -8.57 6.69
N GLU A 60 -29.01 -8.67 7.97
CA GLU A 60 -27.82 -8.04 8.54
C GLU A 60 -26.52 -8.54 7.90
N LEU A 61 -26.48 -9.80 7.44
CA LEU A 61 -25.30 -10.34 6.73
C LEU A 61 -25.16 -9.73 5.34
N ALA A 62 -26.28 -9.54 4.63
CA ALA A 62 -26.29 -8.79 3.38
C ALA A 62 -25.86 -7.33 3.59
N GLY A 63 -26.28 -6.71 4.70
CA GLY A 63 -25.82 -5.39 5.12
C GLY A 63 -24.31 -5.34 5.33
N LEU A 64 -23.76 -6.28 6.10
CA LEU A 64 -22.33 -6.35 6.38
C LEU A 64 -21.51 -6.61 5.11
N ALA A 65 -22.01 -7.44 4.18
CA ALA A 65 -21.37 -7.67 2.88
C ALA A 65 -21.31 -6.39 2.03
N ARG A 66 -22.37 -5.57 2.03
CA ARG A 66 -22.37 -4.25 1.37
C ARG A 66 -21.32 -3.32 1.98
N THR A 67 -21.31 -3.17 3.30
CA THR A 67 -20.33 -2.34 4.01
C THR A 67 -18.89 -2.82 3.79
N PHE A 68 -18.66 -4.14 3.73
CA PHE A 68 -17.35 -4.68 3.37
C PHE A 68 -16.94 -4.26 1.94
N ASN A 69 -17.83 -4.37 0.96
CA ASN A 69 -17.51 -3.99 -0.41
C ASN A 69 -17.26 -2.49 -0.56
N GLU A 70 -18.02 -1.65 0.14
CA GLU A 70 -17.82 -0.19 0.18
C GLU A 70 -16.45 0.16 0.76
N THR A 71 -16.10 -0.43 1.90
CA THR A 71 -14.79 -0.20 2.52
C THR A 71 -13.63 -0.75 1.69
N ALA A 72 -13.80 -1.91 1.05
CA ALA A 72 -12.83 -2.46 0.11
C ALA A 72 -12.62 -1.54 -1.10
N GLY A 73 -13.70 -0.98 -1.68
CA GLY A 73 -13.63 -0.04 -2.79
C GLY A 73 -12.96 1.29 -2.42
N ALA A 74 -13.30 1.85 -1.25
CA ALA A 74 -12.66 3.07 -0.76
C ALA A 74 -11.15 2.87 -0.50
N LEU A 75 -10.78 1.70 0.04
CA LEU A 75 -9.38 1.34 0.26
C LEU A 75 -8.62 1.15 -1.06
N GLU A 76 -9.20 0.45 -2.03
CA GLU A 76 -8.64 0.29 -3.37
C GLU A 76 -8.37 1.64 -4.03
N GLN A 77 -9.35 2.55 -4.01
CA GLN A 77 -9.20 3.90 -4.53
C GLN A 77 -8.07 4.66 -3.82
N SER A 78 -8.03 4.60 -2.48
CA SER A 78 -6.98 5.29 -1.70
C SER A 78 -5.58 4.76 -2.02
N VAL A 79 -5.45 3.45 -2.23
CA VAL A 79 -4.18 2.82 -2.63
C VAL A 79 -3.76 3.26 -4.03
N ASP A 80 -4.69 3.33 -4.96
CA ASP A 80 -4.38 3.76 -6.33
C ASP A 80 -4.02 5.25 -6.37
N GLU A 81 -4.73 6.11 -5.64
CA GLU A 81 -4.38 7.52 -5.47
C GLU A 81 -2.97 7.70 -4.88
N LEU A 82 -2.61 6.91 -3.87
CA LEU A 82 -1.28 6.93 -3.28
C LEU A 82 -0.21 6.51 -4.29
N ARG A 83 -0.45 5.43 -5.06
CA ARG A 83 0.48 4.97 -6.10
C ARG A 83 0.70 6.03 -7.17
N GLU A 84 -0.37 6.70 -7.61
CA GLU A 84 -0.22 7.80 -8.56
C GLU A 84 0.54 8.99 -7.97
N ALA A 85 0.30 9.33 -6.70
CA ALA A 85 1.01 10.39 -6.01
C ALA A 85 2.51 10.06 -5.89
N GLU A 86 2.87 8.83 -5.56
CA GLU A 86 4.27 8.36 -5.54
C GLU A 86 4.92 8.51 -6.92
N VAL A 87 4.24 8.08 -7.99
CA VAL A 87 4.75 8.21 -9.36
C VAL A 87 4.97 9.68 -9.73
N ARG A 88 4.03 10.56 -9.38
CA ARG A 88 4.17 12.01 -9.60
C ARG A 88 5.33 12.61 -8.82
N ALA A 89 5.47 12.26 -7.54
CA ALA A 89 6.55 12.75 -6.68
C ALA A 89 7.94 12.31 -7.20
N ARG A 90 8.08 11.06 -7.66
CA ARG A 90 9.33 10.55 -8.24
C ARG A 90 9.69 11.28 -9.54
N ARG A 91 8.72 11.48 -10.43
CA ARG A 91 8.93 12.26 -11.66
C ARG A 91 9.37 13.68 -11.36
N PHE A 92 8.66 14.35 -10.46
CA PHE A 92 9.01 15.70 -10.02
C PHE A 92 10.44 15.78 -9.45
N ALA A 93 10.81 14.85 -8.56
CA ALA A 93 12.16 14.81 -7.99
C ALA A 93 13.23 14.61 -9.07
N SER A 94 13.01 13.68 -10.01
CA SER A 94 13.90 13.44 -11.14
C SER A 94 14.06 14.68 -12.02
N ASP A 95 12.95 15.32 -12.38
CA ASP A 95 12.95 16.49 -13.26
C ASP A 95 13.68 17.68 -12.61
N VAL A 96 13.37 17.98 -11.35
CA VAL A 96 14.03 19.06 -10.59
C VAL A 96 15.52 18.79 -10.43
N SER A 97 15.92 17.57 -10.06
CA SER A 97 17.35 17.25 -9.94
C SER A 97 18.09 17.40 -11.26
N HIS A 98 17.48 17.01 -12.38
CA HIS A 98 18.05 17.21 -13.71
C HIS A 98 18.22 18.69 -14.06
N GLU A 99 17.22 19.52 -13.76
CA GLU A 99 17.28 20.96 -13.97
C GLU A 99 18.31 21.65 -13.05
N LEU A 100 18.52 21.14 -11.83
CA LEU A 100 19.50 21.68 -10.88
C LEU A 100 20.95 21.28 -11.19
N ARG A 101 21.17 20.13 -11.84
CA ARG A 101 22.52 19.68 -12.19
C ARG A 101 23.26 20.68 -13.08
N THR A 102 22.58 21.23 -14.08
CA THR A 102 23.19 22.16 -15.04
C THR A 102 23.69 23.46 -14.37
N PRO A 103 22.86 24.20 -13.60
CA PRO A 103 23.32 25.39 -12.89
C PRO A 103 24.36 25.06 -11.81
N LEU A 104 24.26 23.92 -11.12
CA LEU A 104 25.28 23.49 -10.16
C LEU A 104 26.63 23.21 -10.83
N ALA A 105 26.64 22.55 -11.99
CA ALA A 105 27.86 22.35 -12.78
C ALA A 105 28.48 23.68 -13.22
N GLY A 106 27.65 24.66 -13.58
CA GLY A 106 28.11 26.02 -13.88
C GLY A 106 28.71 26.72 -12.66
N MET A 107 28.08 26.61 -11.50
CA MET A 107 28.61 27.17 -10.23
C MET A 107 29.93 26.50 -9.85
N LEU A 108 30.03 25.17 -9.96
CA LEU A 108 31.27 24.43 -9.71
C LEU A 108 32.41 24.92 -10.61
N ALA A 109 32.17 25.01 -11.92
CA ALA A 109 33.16 25.49 -12.87
C ALA A 109 33.63 26.92 -12.56
N VAL A 110 32.71 27.82 -12.16
CA VAL A 110 33.06 29.18 -11.75
C VAL A 110 33.87 29.17 -10.45
N THR A 111 33.48 28.37 -9.46
CA THR A 111 34.22 28.27 -8.20
C THR A 111 35.59 27.65 -8.37
N GLU A 112 35.76 26.68 -9.29
CA GLU A 112 37.06 26.10 -9.64
C GLU A 112 38.01 27.16 -10.23
N VAL A 113 37.53 27.94 -11.21
CA VAL A 113 38.32 29.04 -11.80
C VAL A 113 38.69 30.10 -10.76
N LEU A 114 37.77 30.44 -9.85
CA LEU A 114 38.05 31.41 -8.81
C LEU A 114 39.02 30.87 -7.75
N ASP A 115 39.01 29.56 -7.48
CA ASP A 115 39.90 28.92 -6.50
C ASP A 115 41.36 28.95 -6.98
N GLU A 116 41.60 28.84 -8.29
CA GLU A 116 42.92 29.03 -8.91
C GLU A 116 43.49 30.45 -8.66
N GLU A 117 42.62 31.46 -8.58
CA GLU A 117 43.00 32.85 -8.31
C GLU A 117 42.96 33.20 -6.80
N ALA A 118 42.61 32.25 -5.92
CA ALA A 118 42.35 32.52 -4.50
C ALA A 118 43.57 33.05 -3.74
N GLU A 119 44.79 32.71 -4.17
CA GLU A 119 46.04 33.22 -3.59
C GLU A 119 46.28 34.72 -3.86
N ARG A 120 45.57 35.28 -4.84
CA ARG A 120 45.65 36.70 -5.22
C ARG A 120 44.52 37.54 -4.60
N LEU A 121 43.56 36.90 -3.95
CA LEU A 121 42.46 37.55 -3.24
C LEU A 121 42.90 37.95 -1.82
N ASP A 122 42.21 38.91 -1.22
CA ASP A 122 42.39 39.18 0.20
C ASP A 122 41.95 37.97 1.05
N PRO A 123 42.50 37.79 2.26
CA PRO A 123 42.25 36.61 3.09
C PRO A 123 40.77 36.33 3.38
N ASP A 124 39.95 37.39 3.54
CA ASP A 124 38.54 37.26 3.87
C ASP A 124 37.74 36.79 2.65
N THR A 125 38.00 37.37 1.46
CA THR A 125 37.38 36.93 0.21
C THR A 125 37.77 35.49 -0.16
N ALA A 126 39.04 35.12 0.02
CA ALA A 126 39.50 33.75 -0.21
C ALA A 126 38.82 32.73 0.72
N ALA A 127 38.59 33.10 1.99
CA ALA A 127 37.86 32.26 2.93
C ALA A 127 36.38 32.10 2.54
N ALA A 128 35.73 33.20 2.12
CA ALA A 128 34.35 33.17 1.64
C ALA A 128 34.19 32.31 0.38
N LEU A 129 35.12 32.41 -0.58
CA LEU A 129 35.10 31.61 -1.80
C LEU A 129 35.20 30.11 -1.51
N ARG A 130 36.13 29.69 -0.64
CA ARG A 130 36.26 28.28 -0.24
C ARG A 130 34.98 27.75 0.42
N LEU A 131 34.28 28.58 1.20
CA LEU A 131 33.01 28.21 1.80
C LEU A 131 31.93 28.00 0.73
N VAL A 132 31.81 28.91 -0.25
CA VAL A 132 30.85 28.80 -1.37
C VAL A 132 31.14 27.57 -2.23
N SER A 133 32.42 27.31 -2.55
CA SER A 133 32.85 26.13 -3.29
C SER A 133 32.45 24.84 -2.55
N ALA A 134 32.76 24.75 -1.25
CA ALA A 134 32.41 23.60 -0.42
C ALA A 134 30.89 23.37 -0.37
N GLU A 135 30.09 24.43 -0.26
CA GLU A 135 28.63 24.30 -0.20
C GLU A 135 28.00 23.93 -1.55
N THR A 136 28.55 24.47 -2.65
CA THR A 136 28.14 24.09 -4.02
C THR A 136 28.44 22.61 -4.29
N GLY A 137 29.60 22.12 -3.85
CA GLY A 137 29.97 20.71 -3.93
C GLY A 137 29.02 19.81 -3.13
N LYS A 138 28.66 20.20 -1.90
CA LYS A 138 27.66 19.46 -1.11
C LYS A 138 26.29 19.42 -1.79
N LEU A 139 25.83 20.55 -2.34
CA LEU A 139 24.55 20.61 -3.06
C LEU A 139 24.55 19.67 -4.29
N ALA A 140 25.67 19.61 -5.02
CA ALA A 140 25.81 18.70 -6.16
C ALA A 140 25.67 17.22 -5.74
N VAL A 141 26.31 16.82 -4.64
CA VAL A 141 26.19 15.46 -4.08
C VAL A 141 24.74 15.18 -3.66
N LEU A 142 24.10 16.10 -2.92
CA LEU A 142 22.71 15.92 -2.48
C LEU A 142 21.71 15.78 -3.64
N VAL A 143 21.93 16.52 -4.73
CA VAL A 143 21.09 16.43 -5.94
C VAL A 143 21.27 15.07 -6.63
N GLU A 144 22.49 14.54 -6.66
CA GLU A 144 22.77 13.22 -7.22
C GLU A 144 22.15 12.10 -6.38
N ASP A 145 22.31 12.16 -5.05
CA ASP A 145 21.70 11.21 -4.11
C ASP A 145 20.16 11.19 -4.24
N LEU A 146 19.54 12.37 -4.40
CA LEU A 146 18.10 12.49 -4.62
C LEU A 146 17.66 11.81 -5.93
N MET A 147 18.46 11.89 -6.99
CA MET A 147 18.16 11.19 -8.24
C MET A 147 18.25 9.67 -8.08
N GLU A 148 19.27 9.18 -7.38
CA GLU A 148 19.43 7.75 -7.15
C GLU A 148 18.21 7.19 -6.41
N ILE A 149 17.76 7.86 -5.36
CA ILE A 149 16.55 7.50 -4.61
C ILE A 149 15.30 7.55 -5.49
N SER A 150 15.17 8.57 -6.35
CA SER A 150 14.01 8.70 -7.25
C SER A 150 13.93 7.60 -8.32
N ARG A 151 15.08 7.00 -8.68
CA ARG A 151 15.22 5.94 -9.69
C ARG A 151 15.11 4.52 -9.12
N PHE A 152 15.33 4.33 -7.82
CA PHE A 152 15.16 3.02 -7.19
C PHE A 152 13.68 2.57 -7.25
N ASP A 153 13.44 1.47 -7.95
CA ASP A 153 12.17 0.75 -7.95
C ASP A 153 12.28 -0.50 -7.06
N PRO A 154 11.66 -0.53 -5.87
CA PRO A 154 11.60 -1.73 -5.06
C PRO A 154 10.95 -2.92 -5.79
N ARG A 155 10.12 -2.68 -6.82
CA ARG A 155 9.43 -3.74 -7.57
C ARG A 155 10.33 -4.42 -8.60
N ALA A 156 11.46 -3.83 -9.00
CA ALA A 156 12.45 -4.47 -9.86
C ALA A 156 13.30 -5.51 -9.10
N ALA A 157 13.40 -5.39 -7.78
CA ALA A 157 14.16 -6.31 -6.93
C ALA A 157 13.41 -7.64 -6.66
N GLU A 158 12.07 -7.67 -6.74
CA GLU A 158 11.26 -8.89 -6.56
C GLU A 158 11.24 -9.80 -7.80
N LEU A 159 11.68 -9.34 -8.98
CA LEU A 159 11.76 -10.19 -10.19
C LEU A 159 13.04 -11.04 -10.27
N HIS A 160 13.90 -11.00 -9.25
CA HIS A 160 15.19 -11.70 -9.20
C HIS A 160 15.37 -12.63 -7.99
N LEU A 161 14.29 -13.05 -7.33
CA LEU A 161 14.29 -14.14 -6.33
C LEU A 161 13.22 -15.17 -6.66
#